data_AF-A0A329MDF3-F1
#
_entry.id   AF-A0A329MDF3-F1
#
_cell.length_a   1.000
_cell.length_b   1.000
_cell.length_c   1.000
_cell.angle_alpha   90.00
_cell.angle_beta   90.00
_cell.angle_gamma   90.00
#
_symmetry.space_group_name_H-M   'P 1'
#
loop_
_entity.id
_entity.type
_entity.pdbx_description
1 polymer ?
#
loop_
_entity_poly.entity_id
_entity_poly.type
_entity_poly.pdbx_seq_one_letter_code
_entity_poly.pdbx_strand_id
1 'polypeptide(L)'
;MTNPEPNSASDPERTPGDRPTAAPFLIALTIFVLVVIVIGLVNLLRDDEPPADQQVARAAVGQNDALQRQNFADFRDYTCSDRAGTEAEVLAAQRDSVARHGERFVDDVTDVAIDGDRATARVTYHFDKAPDDKKAVDMTFVLDGDAWKVCSPGPR
;
A
#
# COMPACT_ATOMS: atom_id res chain seq x y z
N MET A 1 71.84 -62.66 38.15
CA MET A 1 71.38 -62.31 36.78
C MET A 1 69.87 -62.46 36.79
N THR A 2 69.17 -61.36 37.03
CA THR A 2 67.71 -61.29 37.14
C THR A 2 67.09 -61.25 35.74
N ASN A 3 66.17 -62.18 35.49
CA ASN A 3 65.35 -62.30 34.30
C ASN A 3 64.17 -61.30 34.40
N PRO A 4 63.81 -60.53 33.34
CA PRO A 4 62.68 -59.61 33.41
C PRO A 4 61.33 -60.34 33.28
N GLU A 5 60.34 -59.88 34.05
CA GLU A 5 58.94 -60.31 34.00
C GLU A 5 58.27 -59.93 32.66
N PRO A 6 57.29 -60.72 32.17
CA PRO A 6 56.49 -60.38 31.01
C PRO A 6 55.29 -59.52 31.42
N ASN A 7 55.24 -58.26 30.99
CA ASN A 7 54.06 -57.43 31.22
C ASN A 7 52.94 -57.79 30.22
N SER A 8 51.85 -58.28 30.80
CA SER A 8 50.57 -58.67 30.21
C SER A 8 49.96 -57.62 29.28
N ALA A 9 49.30 -58.13 28.24
CA ALA A 9 48.52 -57.38 27.28
C ALA A 9 47.15 -56.91 27.84
N SER A 10 46.65 -55.83 27.22
CA SER A 10 45.23 -55.50 26.96
C SER A 10 44.46 -54.67 28.00
N ASP A 11 44.23 -53.39 27.66
CA ASP A 11 42.86 -52.89 27.38
C ASP A 11 42.95 -51.62 26.50
N PRO A 12 42.41 -51.61 25.26
CA PRO A 12 42.25 -50.37 24.52
C PRO A 12 41.08 -49.59 25.12
N GLU A 13 41.36 -48.46 25.79
CA GLU A 13 40.34 -47.46 26.10
C GLU A 13 39.59 -47.10 24.80
N ARG A 14 38.32 -47.51 24.73
CA ARG A 14 37.39 -47.06 23.71
C ARG A 14 37.08 -45.59 23.97
N THR A 15 37.78 -44.68 23.31
CA THR A 15 37.38 -43.26 23.27
C THR A 15 35.98 -43.16 22.68
N PRO A 16 34.99 -42.57 23.39
CA PRO A 16 33.65 -42.39 22.88
C PRO A 16 33.68 -41.62 21.56
N GLY A 17 32.99 -42.17 20.55
CA GLY A 17 33.04 -41.70 19.18
C GLY A 17 32.78 -40.20 19.05
N ASP A 18 33.71 -39.53 18.37
CA ASP A 18 33.58 -38.19 17.84
C ASP A 18 32.46 -38.22 16.78
N ARG A 19 31.21 -38.05 17.24
CA ARG A 19 30.05 -37.93 16.36
C ARG A 19 30.04 -36.50 15.84
N PRO A 20 30.00 -36.25 14.52
CA PRO A 20 29.79 -34.92 13.98
C PRO A 20 28.52 -34.33 14.59
N THR A 21 28.68 -33.34 15.46
CA THR A 21 27.56 -32.71 16.14
C THR A 21 26.80 -31.92 15.09
N ALA A 22 25.66 -32.44 14.63
CA ALA A 22 24.73 -31.69 13.78
C ALA A 22 24.05 -30.53 14.55
N ALA A 23 24.29 -30.44 15.87
CA ALA A 23 23.76 -29.42 16.77
C ALA A 23 23.85 -27.97 16.24
N PRO A 24 25.00 -27.46 15.76
CA PRO A 24 25.09 -26.13 15.16
C PRO A 24 24.14 -25.94 13.96
N PHE A 25 24.02 -26.94 13.08
CA PHE A 25 23.12 -26.86 11.93
C PHE A 25 21.65 -26.88 12.36
N LEU A 26 21.31 -27.67 13.39
CA LEU A 26 19.94 -27.72 13.93
C LEU A 26 19.54 -26.40 14.60
N ILE A 27 20.46 -25.74 15.31
CA ILE A 27 20.22 -24.42 15.92
C ILE A 27 19.99 -23.38 14.82
N ALA A 28 20.87 -23.32 13.81
CA ALA A 28 20.74 -22.38 12.71
C ALA A 28 19.43 -22.59 11.92
N LEU A 29 19.08 -23.85 11.64
CA LEU A 29 17.82 -24.19 10.97
C LEU A 29 16.61 -23.75 11.78
N THR A 30 16.62 -23.94 13.10
CA THR A 30 15.52 -23.53 13.98
C THR A 30 15.32 -22.01 13.94
N ILE A 31 16.41 -21.25 14.01
CA ILE A 31 16.36 -19.78 13.91
C ILE A 31 15.81 -19.36 12.54
N PHE A 32 16.30 -19.98 11.46
CA PHE A 32 15.83 -19.69 10.12
C PHE A 32 14.32 -19.96 9.96
N VAL A 33 13.86 -21.11 10.42
CA VAL A 33 12.43 -21.47 10.40
C VAL A 33 11.60 -20.47 11.21
N LEU A 34 12.07 -20.05 12.39
CA LEU A 34 11.41 -19.02 13.19
C LEU A 34 11.30 -17.70 12.43
N VAL A 35 12.37 -17.25 11.78
CA VAL A 35 12.36 -16.01 10.98
C VAL A 35 11.37 -16.12 9.82
N VAL A 36 11.35 -17.24 9.09
CA VAL A 36 10.40 -17.47 7.99
C VAL A 36 8.97 -17.48 8.50
N ILE A 37 8.70 -18.12 9.64
CA ILE A 37 7.36 -18.12 10.26
C ILE A 37 6.95 -16.69 10.63
N VAL A 38 7.83 -15.91 11.26
CA VAL A 38 7.54 -14.52 11.63
C VAL A 38 7.25 -13.68 10.38
N ILE A 39 8.07 -13.79 9.34
CA ILE A 39 7.85 -13.07 8.07
C ILE A 39 6.53 -13.51 7.43
N GLY A 40 6.25 -14.82 7.40
CA GLY A 40 5.02 -15.37 6.85
C GLY A 40 3.79 -14.89 7.61
N LEU A 41 3.82 -14.86 8.94
CA LEU A 41 2.75 -14.33 9.77
C LEU A 41 2.57 -12.83 9.56
N VAL A 42 3.64 -12.04 9.51
CA VAL A 42 3.57 -10.60 9.21
C VAL A 42 2.97 -10.36 7.82
N ASN A 43 3.30 -11.19 6.84
CA ASN A 43 2.75 -11.06 5.49
C ASN A 43 1.30 -11.52 5.39
N LEU A 44 0.89 -12.54 6.15
CA LEU A 44 -0.50 -13.00 6.22
C LEU A 44 -1.41 -12.05 7.01
N LEU A 45 -0.84 -11.29 7.96
CA LEU A 45 -1.55 -10.30 8.78
C LEU A 45 -1.50 -8.88 8.19
N ARG A 46 -0.80 -8.68 7.07
CA ARG A 46 -0.89 -7.43 6.32
C ARG A 46 -2.16 -7.47 5.49
N ASP A 47 -3.09 -6.57 5.77
CA ASP A 47 -4.14 -6.26 4.83
C ASP A 47 -3.48 -5.64 3.58
N ASP A 48 -3.73 -6.23 2.40
CA ASP A 48 -3.29 -5.69 1.11
C ASP A 48 -4.00 -4.37 0.74
N GLU A 49 -4.96 -3.96 1.57
CA GLU A 49 -5.66 -2.69 1.45
C GLU A 49 -4.70 -1.54 1.77
N PRO A 50 -4.53 -0.56 0.86
CA PRO A 50 -3.75 0.63 1.17
C PRO A 50 -4.27 1.31 2.44
N PRO A 51 -3.41 1.99 3.21
CA PRO A 51 -3.82 2.87 4.28
C PRO A 51 -5.00 3.77 3.87
N ALA A 52 -5.98 3.97 4.75
CA ALA A 52 -7.25 4.62 4.39
C ALA A 52 -7.05 6.04 3.82
N ASP A 53 -6.03 6.75 4.26
CA ASP A 53 -5.59 8.04 3.70
C ASP A 53 -5.15 7.94 2.24
N GLN A 54 -4.42 6.88 1.87
CA GLN A 54 -4.06 6.61 0.47
C GLN A 54 -5.28 6.27 -0.38
N GLN A 55 -6.31 5.63 0.19
CA GLN A 55 -7.54 5.35 -0.54
C GLN A 55 -8.34 6.63 -0.80
N VAL A 56 -8.40 7.56 0.16
CA VAL A 56 -9.00 8.89 -0.04
C VAL A 56 -8.25 9.65 -1.14
N ALA A 57 -6.91 9.63 -1.11
CA ALA A 57 -6.11 10.25 -2.17
C ALA A 57 -6.36 9.60 -3.55
N ARG A 58 -6.45 8.27 -3.59
CA ARG A 58 -6.81 7.52 -4.81
C ARG A 58 -8.16 7.94 -5.35
N ALA A 59 -9.17 8.17 -4.50
CA ALA A 59 -10.48 8.62 -4.96
C ALA A 59 -10.42 10.00 -5.65
N ALA A 60 -9.68 10.96 -5.07
CA ALA A 60 -9.49 12.27 -5.66
C ALA A 60 -8.76 12.20 -7.02
N VAL A 61 -7.66 11.44 -7.08
CA VAL A 61 -6.88 11.26 -8.31
C VAL A 61 -7.67 10.50 -9.36
N GLY A 62 -8.35 9.42 -8.98
CA GLY A 62 -9.17 8.58 -9.84
C GLY A 62 -10.34 9.35 -10.47
N GLN A 63 -11.04 10.18 -9.69
CA GLN A 63 -12.07 11.06 -10.23
C GLN A 63 -11.50 12.01 -11.29
N ASN A 64 -10.34 12.62 -11.02
CA ASN A 64 -9.72 13.55 -11.96
C ASN A 64 -9.28 12.84 -13.25
N ASP A 65 -8.61 11.70 -13.14
CA ASP A 65 -8.15 10.88 -14.27
C ASP A 65 -9.33 10.43 -15.14
N ALA A 66 -10.42 9.95 -14.53
CA ALA A 66 -11.63 9.57 -15.24
C ALA A 66 -12.23 10.73 -16.05
N LEU A 67 -12.24 11.96 -15.47
CA LEU A 67 -12.66 13.15 -16.20
C LEU A 67 -11.73 13.49 -17.36
N GLN A 68 -10.40 13.45 -17.16
CA GLN A 68 -9.45 13.71 -18.25
C GLN A 68 -9.60 12.71 -19.41
N ARG A 69 -9.88 11.45 -19.09
CA ARG A 69 -10.16 10.39 -20.09
C ARG A 69 -11.58 10.42 -20.65
N GLN A 70 -12.44 11.33 -20.18
CA GLN A 70 -13.86 11.39 -20.51
C GLN A 70 -14.61 10.06 -20.26
N ASN A 71 -14.17 9.28 -19.28
CA ASN A 71 -14.82 8.04 -18.88
C ASN A 71 -15.83 8.32 -17.77
N PHE A 72 -17.10 8.45 -18.14
CA PHE A 72 -18.16 8.73 -17.18
C PHE A 72 -18.47 7.56 -16.25
N ALA A 73 -18.27 6.32 -16.69
CA ALA A 73 -18.48 5.15 -15.84
C ALA A 73 -17.48 5.16 -14.67
N ASP A 74 -16.18 5.27 -14.97
CA ASP A 74 -15.14 5.36 -13.93
C ASP A 74 -15.33 6.62 -13.06
N PHE A 75 -15.73 7.74 -13.65
CA PHE A 75 -16.01 8.96 -12.90
C PHE A 75 -17.09 8.73 -11.84
N ARG A 76 -18.15 7.98 -12.18
CA ARG A 76 -19.22 7.64 -11.23
C ARG A 76 -18.74 6.72 -10.11
N ASP A 77 -17.78 5.85 -10.38
CA ASP A 77 -17.22 4.96 -9.35
C ASP A 77 -16.49 5.75 -8.26
N TYR A 78 -15.89 6.89 -8.62
CA TYR A 78 -15.21 7.79 -7.68
C TYR A 78 -16.07 8.96 -7.17
N THR A 79 -17.34 9.08 -7.57
CA THR A 79 -18.16 10.27 -7.28
C THR A 79 -19.43 9.89 -6.52
N CYS A 80 -19.76 10.66 -5.48
CA CYS A 80 -21.00 10.45 -4.73
C CYS A 80 -22.21 10.60 -5.66
N SER A 81 -23.25 9.77 -5.45
CA SER A 81 -24.39 9.67 -6.37
C SER A 81 -25.16 10.97 -6.54
N ASP A 82 -25.20 11.81 -5.51
CA ASP A 82 -25.81 13.14 -5.51
C ASP A 82 -25.00 14.17 -6.34
N ARG A 83 -23.75 13.86 -6.67
CA ARG A 83 -22.82 14.73 -7.43
C ARG A 83 -22.51 14.23 -8.83
N ALA A 84 -22.84 12.98 -9.14
CA ALA A 84 -22.52 12.36 -10.41
C ALA A 84 -23.14 13.06 -11.63
N GLY A 85 -24.32 13.68 -11.50
CA GLY A 85 -25.02 14.32 -12.61
C GLY A 85 -25.32 13.36 -13.77
N THR A 86 -25.51 13.90 -14.97
CA THR A 86 -25.61 13.10 -16.21
C THR A 86 -24.31 13.09 -17.00
N GLU A 87 -24.10 12.05 -17.80
CA GLU A 87 -22.92 11.91 -18.66
C GLU A 87 -22.73 13.11 -19.59
N ALA A 88 -23.80 13.52 -20.25
CA ALA A 88 -23.76 14.61 -21.22
C ALA A 88 -23.31 15.93 -20.57
N GLU A 89 -23.85 16.24 -19.39
CA GLU A 89 -23.52 17.47 -18.64
C GLU A 89 -22.09 17.46 -18.12
N VAL A 90 -21.67 16.35 -17.51
CA VAL A 90 -20.31 16.20 -16.94
C VAL A 90 -19.26 16.30 -18.02
N LEU A 91 -19.43 15.57 -19.12
CA LEU A 91 -18.44 15.57 -20.20
C LEU A 91 -18.45 16.89 -21.00
N ALA A 92 -19.60 17.56 -21.11
CA ALA A 92 -19.64 18.91 -21.68
C ALA A 92 -18.87 19.91 -20.81
N ALA A 93 -19.13 19.93 -19.50
CA ALA A 93 -18.43 20.81 -18.56
C ALA A 93 -16.91 20.54 -18.54
N GLN A 94 -16.51 19.26 -18.63
CA GLN A 94 -15.10 18.88 -18.72
C GLN A 94 -14.44 19.38 -20.00
N ARG A 95 -15.07 19.18 -21.18
CA ARG A 95 -14.54 19.70 -22.45
C ARG A 95 -14.39 21.22 -22.43
N ASP A 96 -15.37 21.90 -21.87
CA ASP A 96 -15.36 23.35 -21.71
C ASP A 96 -14.24 23.82 -20.78
N SER A 97 -14.02 23.13 -19.65
CA SER A 97 -12.90 23.37 -18.74
C SER A 97 -11.56 23.19 -19.44
N VAL A 98 -11.37 22.10 -20.18
CA VAL A 98 -10.12 21.83 -20.91
C VAL A 98 -9.89 22.86 -22.01
N ALA A 99 -10.93 23.26 -22.74
CA ALA A 99 -10.82 24.29 -23.76
C ALA A 99 -10.36 25.64 -23.17
N ARG A 100 -10.86 26.02 -21.99
CA ARG A 100 -10.49 27.27 -21.33
C ARG A 100 -9.14 27.21 -20.62
N HIS A 101 -8.91 26.18 -19.80
CA HIS A 101 -7.82 26.13 -18.83
C HIS A 101 -6.75 25.07 -19.15
N GLY A 102 -7.02 24.15 -20.08
CA GLY A 102 -6.18 22.97 -20.33
C GLY A 102 -6.56 21.82 -19.41
N GLU A 103 -5.81 20.71 -19.49
CA GLU A 103 -6.02 19.55 -18.62
C GLU A 103 -5.80 19.93 -17.15
N ARG A 104 -6.54 19.29 -16.26
CA ARG A 104 -6.44 19.50 -14.81
C ARG A 104 -5.64 18.36 -14.19
N PHE A 105 -4.71 18.71 -13.32
CA PHE A 105 -3.85 17.76 -12.60
C PHE A 105 -4.12 17.86 -11.11
N VAL A 106 -4.01 16.72 -10.42
CA VAL A 106 -3.92 16.65 -8.96
C VAL A 106 -2.44 16.62 -8.61
N ASP A 107 -1.96 17.66 -7.94
CA ASP A 107 -0.57 17.75 -7.49
C ASP A 107 -0.35 17.06 -6.16
N ASP A 108 -1.31 17.22 -5.24
CA ASP A 108 -1.14 16.77 -3.86
C ASP A 108 -2.49 16.55 -3.17
N VAL A 109 -2.50 15.64 -2.20
CA VAL A 109 -3.62 15.37 -1.30
C VAL A 109 -3.08 15.35 0.12
N THR A 110 -3.37 16.40 0.88
CA THR A 110 -2.88 16.58 2.26
C THR A 110 -4.03 16.66 3.24
N ASP A 111 -3.69 16.75 4.53
CA ASP A 111 -4.63 17.03 5.62
C ASP A 111 -5.82 16.07 5.63
N VAL A 112 -5.56 14.80 5.32
CA VAL A 112 -6.57 13.75 5.32
C VAL A 112 -7.01 13.50 6.76
N ALA A 113 -8.28 13.73 7.04
CA ALA A 113 -8.92 13.42 8.30
C ALA A 113 -10.09 12.47 8.04
N ILE A 114 -10.08 11.32 8.70
CA ILE A 114 -11.09 10.26 8.54
C ILE A 114 -11.86 10.14 9.84
N ASP A 115 -13.19 10.16 9.73
CA ASP A 115 -14.15 9.96 10.81
C ASP A 115 -15.18 8.90 10.35
N GLY A 116 -14.90 7.64 10.70
CA GLY A 116 -15.73 6.50 10.30
C GLY A 116 -15.85 6.35 8.79
N ASP A 117 -17.06 6.54 8.27
CA ASP A 117 -17.40 6.46 6.85
C ASP A 117 -17.26 7.78 6.10
N ARG A 118 -16.68 8.81 6.73
CA ARG A 118 -16.47 10.14 6.16
C ARG A 118 -15.01 10.53 6.21
N ALA A 119 -14.59 11.31 5.24
CA ALA A 119 -13.28 11.94 5.27
C ALA A 119 -13.30 13.36 4.70
N THR A 120 -12.31 14.14 5.10
CA THR A 120 -11.95 15.41 4.48
C THR A 120 -10.50 15.36 4.05
N ALA A 121 -10.16 16.01 2.94
CA ALA A 121 -8.78 16.19 2.52
C ALA A 121 -8.62 17.52 1.78
N ARG A 122 -7.41 18.07 1.81
CA ARG A 122 -7.02 19.23 1.01
C ARG A 122 -6.39 18.74 -0.28
N VAL A 123 -7.05 19.01 -1.40
CA VAL A 123 -6.55 18.58 -2.72
C VAL A 123 -6.02 19.79 -3.47
N THR A 124 -4.76 19.72 -3.89
CA THR A 124 -4.11 20.77 -4.69
C THR A 124 -4.17 20.41 -6.15
N TYR A 125 -4.70 21.33 -6.95
CA TYR A 125 -4.83 21.20 -8.40
C TYR A 125 -4.00 22.24 -9.14
N HIS A 126 -3.60 21.94 -10.37
CA HIS A 126 -3.23 22.96 -11.34
C HIS A 126 -3.86 22.63 -12.70
N PHE A 127 -3.82 23.60 -13.61
CA PHE A 127 -4.24 23.42 -15.00
C PHE A 127 -3.05 23.64 -15.94
N ASP A 128 -3.02 22.92 -17.06
CA ASP A 128 -1.93 22.95 -18.04
C ASP A 128 -1.59 24.38 -18.54
N LYS A 129 -2.60 25.24 -18.75
CA LYS A 129 -2.36 26.63 -19.21
C LYS A 129 -1.92 27.59 -18.09
N ALA A 130 -1.92 27.14 -16.83
CA ALA A 130 -1.52 27.92 -15.67
C ALA A 130 -0.89 27.01 -14.59
N PRO A 131 0.25 26.35 -14.87
CA PRO A 131 0.82 25.33 -13.98
C PRO A 131 1.32 25.90 -12.65
N ASP A 132 1.67 27.19 -12.61
CA ASP A 132 2.09 27.88 -11.40
C ASP A 132 0.91 28.38 -10.54
N ASP A 133 -0.32 28.40 -11.09
CA ASP A 133 -1.52 28.86 -10.39
C ASP A 133 -2.24 27.71 -9.69
N LYS A 134 -1.58 27.17 -8.66
CA LYS A 134 -2.10 26.04 -7.89
C LYS A 134 -3.32 26.43 -7.05
N LYS A 135 -4.34 25.56 -7.05
CA LYS A 135 -5.60 25.71 -6.31
C LYS A 135 -5.73 24.60 -5.26
N ALA A 136 -5.58 24.95 -3.99
CA ALA A 136 -5.89 24.04 -2.89
C ALA A 136 -7.38 24.16 -2.52
N VAL A 137 -8.09 23.03 -2.50
CA VAL A 137 -9.53 22.96 -2.22
C VAL A 137 -9.79 21.90 -1.18
N ASP A 138 -10.56 22.25 -0.14
CA ASP A 138 -11.01 21.30 0.85
C ASP A 138 -12.17 20.45 0.27
N MET A 139 -11.94 19.15 0.20
CA MET A 139 -12.86 18.17 -0.37
C MET A 139 -13.40 17.23 0.70
N THR A 140 -14.60 16.72 0.45
CA THR A 140 -15.29 15.77 1.32
C THR A 140 -15.47 14.44 0.60
N PHE A 141 -15.40 13.36 1.37
CA PHE A 141 -15.46 12.00 0.88
C PHE A 141 -16.37 11.16 1.77
N VAL A 142 -16.97 10.14 1.18
CA VAL A 142 -17.75 9.11 1.88
C VAL A 142 -17.26 7.74 1.46
N LEU A 143 -17.14 6.83 2.42
CA LEU A 143 -16.91 5.41 2.16
C LEU A 143 -18.26 4.78 1.78
N ASP A 144 -18.36 4.32 0.54
CA ASP A 144 -19.55 3.64 0.01
C ASP A 144 -19.16 2.22 -0.40
N GLY A 145 -19.54 1.24 0.42
CA GLY A 145 -19.05 -0.13 0.32
C GLY A 145 -17.58 -0.21 0.74
N ASP A 146 -16.73 -0.58 -0.22
CA ASP A 146 -15.27 -0.71 -0.08
C ASP A 146 -14.51 0.45 -0.76
N ALA A 147 -15.21 1.46 -1.29
CA ALA A 147 -14.60 2.53 -2.07
C ALA A 147 -14.92 3.93 -1.50
N TRP A 148 -13.88 4.75 -1.37
CA TRP A 148 -14.05 6.18 -1.09
C TRP A 148 -14.54 6.92 -2.33
N LYS A 149 -15.55 7.77 -2.15
CA LYS A 149 -16.16 8.60 -3.21
C LYS A 149 -16.08 10.07 -2.86
N VAL A 150 -15.84 10.89 -3.87
CA VAL A 150 -15.74 12.35 -3.76
C VAL A 150 -17.14 12.97 -3.75
N CYS A 151 -17.48 13.70 -2.69
CA CYS A 151 -18.78 14.34 -2.50
C CYS A 151 -18.75 15.88 -2.68
N SER A 152 -17.58 16.46 -2.96
CA SER A 152 -17.42 17.88 -3.25
C SER A 152 -17.19 18.13 -4.74
N PRO A 153 -17.71 19.24 -5.32
CA PRO A 153 -17.29 19.66 -6.65
C PRO A 153 -15.82 20.13 -6.61
N GLY A 154 -14.99 19.63 -7.53
CA GLY A 154 -13.63 20.14 -7.77
C GLY A 154 -13.63 21.47 -8.53
N PRO A 155 -12.46 22.13 -8.67
CA PRO A 155 -12.31 23.35 -9.46
C PRO A 155 -12.59 23.09 -10.94
N ARG A 156 -13.22 24.07 -11.61
CA ARG A 156 -13.68 24.04 -13.02
C ARG A 156 -13.05 25.15 -13.86
#